data_AF-A0A3D3G4E8-F1
#
_entry.id   AF-A0A3D3G4E8-F1
#
_cell.length_a   1.000
_cell.length_b   1.000
_cell.length_c   1.000
_cell.angle_alpha   90.00
_cell.angle_beta   90.00
_cell.angle_gamma   90.00
#
_symmetry.space_group_name_H-M   'P 1'
#
loop_
_entity.id
_entity.type
_entity.pdbx_description
1 polymer ?
#
loop_
_entity_poly.entity_id
_entity_poly.type
_entity_poly.pdbx_seq_one_letter_code
_entity_poly.pdbx_strand_id
1 'polypeptide(L)'
;MKHIVLFLAATLLVPSFLFAGEGEDRIFVSPTALPYEAGGKVSVEVWLNVSEPVTSFRVHLKYDPSMIEVREIRPNEETFPFWWKQEAADGVVVLEASLPNPGFEGEDLAAVVVASARQAGNRLFEVDKAASLLLSAQDENILAPQESVAQRGAIAAGFGPPAGGGGTGVLLGILILGGLAVGAVVLLRSRKK
;
A
#
# COMPACT_ATOMS: atom_id res chain seq x y z
N MET A 1 55.74 -49.65 13.37
CA MET A 1 54.63 -49.92 14.30
C MET A 1 54.01 -48.59 14.73
N LYS A 2 52.68 -48.51 14.61
CA LYS A 2 51.75 -47.60 15.31
C LYS A 2 51.70 -46.11 14.87
N HIS A 3 50.78 -45.91 13.94
CA HIS A 3 49.84 -44.79 13.79
C HIS A 3 49.48 -44.07 15.09
N ILE A 4 49.17 -42.76 15.01
CA ILE A 4 47.78 -42.26 15.11
C ILE A 4 47.75 -40.76 14.78
N VAL A 5 46.92 -40.48 13.78
CA VAL A 5 46.39 -39.18 13.37
C VAL A 5 45.28 -38.80 14.34
N LEU A 6 45.28 -37.57 14.86
CA LEU A 6 44.04 -36.92 15.33
C LEU A 6 44.22 -35.40 15.34
N PHE A 7 43.91 -34.74 14.22
CA PHE A 7 43.65 -33.30 14.20
C PHE A 7 42.14 -33.13 14.40
N LEU A 8 41.74 -32.82 15.63
CA LEU A 8 40.37 -32.53 16.00
C LEU A 8 40.11 -31.03 15.77
N ALA A 9 39.78 -30.65 14.53
CA ALA A 9 39.30 -29.31 14.23
C ALA A 9 37.80 -29.24 14.54
N ALA A 10 37.46 -28.93 15.79
CA ALA A 10 36.09 -28.64 16.20
C ALA A 10 35.68 -27.26 15.68
N THR A 11 35.16 -27.21 14.46
CA THR A 11 34.47 -26.06 13.88
C THR A 11 33.08 -25.99 14.52
N LEU A 12 33.00 -25.37 15.70
CA LEU A 12 31.72 -25.05 16.32
C LEU A 12 31.14 -23.83 15.61
N LEU A 13 30.18 -24.14 14.74
CA LEU A 13 29.13 -23.27 14.22
C LEU A 13 28.79 -22.16 15.23
N VAL A 14 29.14 -20.93 14.90
CA VAL A 14 28.46 -19.77 15.47
C VAL A 14 27.11 -19.73 14.76
N PRO A 15 25.97 -19.93 15.44
CA PRO A 15 24.69 -19.60 14.86
C PRO A 15 24.67 -18.07 14.71
N SER A 16 24.74 -17.61 13.47
CA SER A 16 24.46 -16.22 13.10
C SER A 16 22.98 -15.95 13.36
N PHE A 17 22.61 -15.77 14.64
CA PHE A 17 21.31 -15.24 15.01
C PHE A 17 21.24 -13.79 14.50
N LEU A 18 20.46 -13.63 13.43
CA LEU A 18 19.50 -12.56 13.23
C LEU A 18 20.01 -11.17 13.63
N PHE A 19 20.82 -10.57 12.75
CA PHE A 19 20.64 -9.14 12.52
C PHE A 19 19.32 -8.98 11.76
N ALA A 20 18.22 -8.86 12.49
CA ALA A 20 17.12 -8.01 12.02
C ALA A 20 17.71 -6.59 11.98
N GLY A 21 18.39 -6.26 10.88
CA GLY A 21 18.65 -4.87 10.58
C GLY A 21 17.30 -4.18 10.54
N GLU A 22 17.19 -3.01 11.17
CA GLU A 22 16.09 -2.08 10.96
C GLU A 22 15.89 -1.97 9.44
N GLY A 23 14.89 -2.68 8.93
CA GLY A 23 14.64 -2.78 7.51
C GLY A 23 14.02 -1.47 7.10
N GLU A 24 14.75 -0.66 6.34
CA GLU A 24 14.19 0.56 5.75
C GLU A 24 12.93 0.18 4.97
N ASP A 25 11.83 0.87 5.28
CA ASP A 25 10.57 0.77 4.55
C ASP A 25 10.84 1.06 3.08
N ARG A 26 10.60 0.05 2.23
CA ARG A 26 10.97 0.14 0.83
C ARG A 26 10.00 -0.58 -0.08
N ILE A 27 9.85 0.01 -1.25
CA ILE A 27 9.20 -0.57 -2.41
C ILE A 27 10.32 -0.97 -3.37
N PHE A 28 10.29 -2.20 -3.86
CA PHE A 28 11.29 -2.71 -4.79
C PHE A 28 10.69 -3.65 -5.83
N VAL A 29 11.46 -3.92 -6.88
CA VAL A 29 11.05 -4.81 -7.97
C VAL A 29 12.03 -5.96 -8.15
N SER A 30 11.50 -7.14 -8.46
CA SER A 30 12.27 -8.36 -8.71
C SER A 30 11.82 -9.06 -10.01
N PRO A 31 12.72 -9.38 -10.94
CA PRO A 31 14.12 -8.99 -10.96
C PRO A 31 14.28 -7.49 -11.30
N THR A 32 15.31 -6.85 -10.75
CA THR A 32 15.65 -5.44 -11.07
C THR A 32 16.17 -5.29 -12.51
N ALA A 33 16.85 -6.32 -13.01
CA ALA A 33 17.34 -6.38 -14.38
C ALA A 33 17.28 -7.83 -14.88
N LEU A 34 16.80 -8.01 -16.10
CA LEU A 34 16.71 -9.31 -16.76
C LEU A 34 16.95 -9.08 -18.25
N PRO A 35 17.94 -9.71 -18.88
CA PRO A 35 18.10 -9.65 -20.33
C PRO A 35 16.85 -10.22 -21.03
N TYR A 36 16.35 -9.52 -22.04
CA TYR A 36 15.22 -9.96 -22.85
C TYR A 36 15.43 -9.64 -24.32
N GLU A 37 14.85 -10.48 -25.17
CA GLU A 37 14.82 -10.33 -26.62
C GLU A 37 13.52 -9.68 -27.08
N ALA A 38 13.54 -9.06 -28.26
CA ALA A 38 12.33 -8.52 -28.87
C ALA A 38 11.25 -9.60 -29.03
N GLY A 39 10.01 -9.29 -28.64
CA GLY A 39 8.88 -10.22 -28.60
C GLY A 39 8.84 -11.13 -27.36
N GLY A 40 9.88 -11.12 -26.51
CA GLY A 40 9.93 -11.87 -25.27
C GLY A 40 8.89 -11.39 -24.25
N LYS A 41 8.36 -12.32 -23.44
CA LYS A 41 7.53 -11.98 -22.28
C LYS A 41 8.41 -11.94 -21.04
N VAL A 42 8.17 -10.92 -20.22
CA VAL A 42 8.90 -10.68 -18.97
C VAL A 42 7.88 -10.40 -17.87
N SER A 43 8.16 -10.92 -16.68
CA SER A 43 7.33 -10.69 -15.49
C SER A 43 8.20 -10.06 -14.42
N VAL A 44 7.68 -9.03 -13.77
CA VAL A 44 8.35 -8.32 -12.67
C VAL A 44 7.41 -8.28 -11.48
N GLU A 45 7.91 -8.74 -10.35
CA GLU A 45 7.23 -8.72 -9.07
C GLU A 45 7.50 -7.39 -8.38
N VAL A 46 6.46 -6.81 -7.78
CA VAL A 46 6.49 -5.58 -7.00
C VAL A 46 6.35 -5.96 -5.54
N TRP A 47 7.39 -5.70 -4.76
CA TRP A 47 7.49 -6.10 -3.36
C TRP A 47 7.47 -4.88 -2.45
N LEU A 48 6.85 -5.06 -1.29
CA LEU A 48 6.83 -4.12 -0.18
C LEU A 48 7.58 -4.75 0.98
N ASN A 49 8.49 -4.01 1.60
CA ASN A 49 9.10 -4.40 2.87
C ASN A 49 8.93 -3.24 3.84
N VAL A 50 8.18 -3.47 4.92
CA VAL A 50 7.78 -2.42 5.87
C VAL A 50 8.02 -2.88 7.31
N SER A 51 8.52 -1.96 8.11
CA SER A 51 8.86 -2.15 9.53
C SER A 51 7.71 -1.79 10.47
N GLU A 52 6.73 -1.01 10.00
CA GLU A 52 5.50 -0.70 10.71
C GLU A 52 4.26 -1.12 9.90
N PRO A 53 3.12 -1.40 10.55
CA PRO A 53 1.92 -1.82 9.84
C PRO A 53 1.40 -0.77 8.84
N VAL A 54 1.46 -1.11 7.55
CA VAL A 54 0.94 -0.31 6.44
C VAL A 54 -0.47 -0.75 6.09
N THR A 55 -1.38 0.21 5.90
CA THR A 55 -2.77 -0.04 5.51
C THR A 55 -3.04 0.30 4.05
N SER A 56 -2.23 1.17 3.44
CA SER A 56 -2.43 1.59 2.05
C SER A 56 -1.11 1.93 1.38
N PHE A 57 -1.04 1.75 0.07
CA PHE A 57 0.13 2.13 -0.71
C PHE A 57 -0.24 2.73 -2.06
N ARG A 58 0.68 3.53 -2.59
CA ARG A 58 0.78 3.92 -3.99
C ARG A 58 2.17 3.55 -4.49
N VAL A 59 2.26 2.79 -5.57
CA VAL A 59 3.52 2.50 -6.25
C VAL A 59 3.48 3.06 -7.66
N HIS A 60 4.51 3.82 -8.02
CA HIS A 60 4.76 4.29 -9.38
C HIS A 60 5.99 3.57 -9.95
N LEU A 61 5.80 2.83 -11.03
CA LEU A 61 6.88 2.17 -11.76
C LEU A 61 7.08 2.84 -13.11
N LYS A 62 8.26 3.40 -13.34
CA LYS A 62 8.66 3.95 -14.64
C LYS A 62 9.17 2.85 -15.55
N TYR A 63 8.80 2.91 -16.81
CA TYR A 63 9.33 2.07 -17.88
C TYR A 63 9.45 2.85 -19.18
N ASP A 64 10.27 2.36 -20.10
CA ASP A 64 10.37 2.92 -21.45
C ASP A 64 9.35 2.27 -22.38
N PRO A 65 8.29 2.99 -22.82
CA PRO A 65 7.24 2.43 -23.66
C PRO A 65 7.72 2.09 -25.09
N SER A 66 8.89 2.60 -25.50
CA SER A 66 9.54 2.22 -26.77
C SER A 66 10.26 0.87 -26.69
N MET A 67 10.61 0.44 -25.47
CA MET A 67 11.34 -0.80 -25.20
C MET A 67 10.42 -1.94 -24.77
N ILE A 68 9.43 -1.66 -23.93
CA ILE A 68 8.48 -2.66 -23.42
C ILE A 68 7.03 -2.17 -23.47
N GLU A 69 6.10 -3.10 -23.51
CA GLU A 69 4.66 -2.85 -23.46
C GLU A 69 4.06 -3.67 -22.32
N VAL A 70 3.46 -3.00 -21.34
CA VAL A 70 2.74 -3.66 -20.24
C VAL A 70 1.51 -4.35 -20.80
N ARG A 71 1.36 -5.64 -20.51
CA ARG A 71 0.26 -6.48 -21.01
C ARG A 71 -0.77 -6.77 -19.94
N GLU A 72 -0.32 -6.93 -18.70
CA GLU A 72 -1.14 -7.40 -17.60
C GLU A 72 -0.54 -6.92 -16.28
N ILE A 73 -1.42 -6.57 -15.34
CA ILE A 73 -1.09 -6.34 -13.94
C ILE A 73 -1.87 -7.38 -13.16
N ARG A 74 -1.19 -8.17 -12.34
CA ARG A 74 -1.78 -9.20 -11.49
C ARG A 74 -1.67 -8.75 -10.03
N PRO A 75 -2.74 -8.21 -9.45
CA PRO A 75 -2.74 -7.79 -8.05
C PRO A 75 -2.65 -8.99 -7.10
N ASN A 76 -1.98 -8.81 -5.96
CA ASN A 76 -2.11 -9.74 -4.84
C ASN A 76 -3.33 -9.36 -3.99
N GLU A 77 -4.48 -9.96 -4.33
CA GLU A 77 -5.75 -9.73 -3.64
C GLU A 77 -5.84 -10.43 -2.27
N GLU A 78 -4.94 -11.39 -2.00
CA GLU A 78 -4.87 -12.07 -0.70
C GLU A 78 -4.33 -11.13 0.37
N THR A 79 -3.23 -10.43 0.07
CA THR A 79 -2.64 -9.43 0.98
C THR A 79 -3.39 -8.09 0.93
N PHE A 80 -3.76 -7.64 -0.27
CA PHE A 80 -4.41 -6.35 -0.49
C PHE A 80 -5.80 -6.54 -1.11
N PRO A 81 -6.86 -6.66 -0.32
CA PRO A 81 -8.20 -6.95 -0.84
C PRO A 81 -8.88 -5.76 -1.54
N PHE A 82 -8.38 -4.53 -1.37
CA PHE A 82 -9.04 -3.33 -1.91
C PHE A 82 -8.11 -2.55 -2.85
N TRP A 83 -8.32 -2.71 -4.16
CA TRP A 83 -7.56 -2.02 -5.20
C TRP A 83 -8.32 -0.82 -5.77
N TRP A 84 -7.67 0.34 -5.75
CA TRP A 84 -8.23 1.59 -6.25
C TRP A 84 -7.74 1.90 -7.67
N LYS A 85 -6.51 1.51 -7.98
CA LYS A 85 -5.86 1.84 -9.25
C LYS A 85 -4.87 0.77 -9.69
N GLN A 86 -4.99 0.34 -10.94
CA GLN A 86 -4.15 -0.67 -11.59
C GLN A 86 -4.03 -0.34 -13.08
N GLU A 87 -3.25 0.68 -13.41
CA GLU A 87 -3.14 1.16 -14.79
C GLU A 87 -1.69 1.28 -15.25
N ALA A 88 -1.49 1.11 -16.55
CA ALA A 88 -0.24 1.39 -17.23
C ALA A 88 -0.50 2.36 -18.37
N ALA A 89 0.06 3.57 -18.27
CA ALA A 89 -0.11 4.63 -19.25
C ALA A 89 1.15 5.49 -19.31
N ASP A 90 1.49 5.97 -20.51
CA ASP A 90 2.55 6.96 -20.73
C ASP A 90 3.91 6.64 -20.07
N GLY A 91 4.29 5.36 -20.04
CA GLY A 91 5.56 4.92 -19.44
C GLY A 91 5.54 4.80 -17.92
N VAL A 92 4.36 4.82 -17.30
CA VAL A 92 4.19 4.66 -15.86
C VAL A 92 3.14 3.58 -15.56
N VAL A 93 3.46 2.68 -14.64
CA VAL A 93 2.48 1.80 -13.99
C VAL A 93 2.13 2.40 -12.63
N VAL A 94 0.84 2.58 -12.37
CA VAL A 94 0.32 3.07 -11.09
C VAL A 94 -0.48 1.97 -10.42
N LEU A 95 -0.05 1.62 -9.21
CA LEU A 95 -0.68 0.64 -8.34
C LEU A 95 -1.13 1.34 -7.06
N GLU A 96 -2.42 1.31 -6.75
CA GLU A 96 -2.96 1.83 -5.49
C GLU A 96 -3.87 0.79 -4.87
N ALA A 97 -3.57 0.41 -3.62
CA ALA A 97 -4.36 -0.54 -2.88
C ALA A 97 -4.36 -0.24 -1.39
N SER A 98 -5.25 -0.92 -0.68
CA SER A 98 -5.36 -0.85 0.78
C SER A 98 -5.88 -2.16 1.37
N LEU A 99 -5.76 -2.26 2.69
CA LEU A 99 -6.26 -3.35 3.51
C LEU A 99 -6.79 -2.78 4.84
N PRO A 100 -7.66 -3.50 5.56
CA PRO A 100 -8.21 -3.02 6.83
C PRO A 100 -7.15 -3.04 7.94
N ASN A 101 -7.43 -2.33 9.04
CA ASN A 101 -6.63 -2.41 10.26
C ASN A 101 -6.55 -3.85 10.78
N PRO A 102 -5.39 -4.31 11.29
CA PRO A 102 -4.23 -3.49 11.69
C PRO A 102 -3.22 -3.13 10.57
N GLY A 103 -3.46 -3.53 9.31
CA GLY A 103 -2.47 -3.40 8.24
C GLY A 103 -1.55 -4.62 8.13
N PHE A 104 -0.52 -4.48 7.30
CA PHE A 104 0.49 -5.51 7.02
C PHE A 104 1.87 -5.02 7.45
N GLU A 105 2.67 -5.92 8.05
CA GLU A 105 4.04 -5.68 8.49
C GLU A 105 4.96 -6.78 7.93
N GLY A 106 6.18 -6.43 7.53
CA GLY A 106 7.17 -7.34 6.95
C GLY A 106 7.32 -7.20 5.44
N GLU A 107 7.73 -8.29 4.78
CA GLU A 107 7.92 -8.34 3.32
C GLU A 107 6.83 -9.17 2.64
N ASP A 108 6.14 -8.58 1.65
CA ASP A 108 5.13 -9.28 0.87
C ASP A 108 4.99 -8.72 -0.55
N LEU A 109 4.45 -9.54 -1.44
CA LEU A 109 4.19 -9.24 -2.83
C LEU A 109 2.96 -8.36 -2.95
N ALA A 110 3.09 -7.20 -3.59
CA ALA A 110 1.95 -6.35 -3.92
C ALA A 110 1.30 -6.75 -5.24
N ALA A 111 2.10 -6.95 -6.29
CA ALA A 111 1.60 -7.29 -7.63
C ALA A 111 2.68 -7.91 -8.52
N VAL A 112 2.25 -8.57 -9.60
CA VAL A 112 3.11 -8.96 -10.72
C VAL A 112 2.73 -8.17 -11.96
N VAL A 113 3.68 -7.46 -12.54
CA VAL A 113 3.52 -6.74 -13.81
C VAL A 113 4.12 -7.58 -14.93
N VAL A 114 3.29 -7.96 -15.90
CA VAL A 114 3.71 -8.72 -17.08
C VAL A 114 3.82 -7.77 -18.26
N ALA A 115 4.96 -7.78 -18.93
CA ALA A 115 5.22 -6.98 -20.12
C ALA A 115 5.73 -7.85 -21.29
N SER A 116 5.56 -7.32 -22.50
CA SER A 116 6.20 -7.85 -23.69
C SER A 116 7.27 -6.87 -24.17
N ALA A 117 8.47 -7.38 -24.47
CA ALA A 117 9.55 -6.61 -25.04
C ALA A 117 9.24 -6.22 -26.49
N ARG A 118 9.33 -4.93 -26.81
CA ARG A 118 9.31 -4.42 -28.19
C ARG A 118 10.69 -4.50 -28.84
N GLN A 119 11.73 -4.31 -28.03
CA GLN A 119 13.14 -4.34 -28.43
C GLN A 119 13.95 -5.18 -27.44
N ALA A 120 15.16 -5.58 -27.81
CA ALA A 120 16.06 -6.24 -26.87
C ALA A 120 16.60 -5.26 -25.83
N GLY A 121 16.78 -5.70 -24.59
CA GLY A 121 17.22 -4.84 -23.49
C GLY A 121 17.46 -5.60 -22.20
N ASN A 122 17.73 -4.88 -21.12
CA ASN A 122 17.98 -5.46 -19.79
C ASN A 122 17.30 -4.71 -18.63
N ARG A 123 16.67 -3.56 -18.91
CA ARG A 123 15.95 -2.73 -17.93
C ARG A 123 14.46 -2.89 -18.13
N LEU A 124 13.73 -3.08 -17.03
CA LEU A 124 12.29 -3.31 -17.06
C LEU A 124 11.54 -2.15 -16.43
N PHE A 125 11.61 -2.06 -15.10
CA PHE A 125 10.89 -1.06 -14.32
C PHE A 125 11.83 -0.41 -13.30
N GLU A 126 11.59 0.85 -13.00
CA GLU A 126 12.24 1.59 -11.92
C GLU A 126 11.17 2.16 -10.99
N VAL A 127 11.33 1.95 -9.68
CA VAL A 127 10.42 2.53 -8.69
C VAL A 127 10.67 4.04 -8.61
N ASP A 128 9.65 4.85 -8.92
CA ASP A 128 9.67 6.28 -8.65
C ASP A 128 9.41 6.53 -7.16
N LYS A 129 10.49 6.59 -6.38
CA LYS A 129 10.42 6.80 -4.94
C LYS A 129 9.73 8.11 -4.55
N ALA A 130 9.77 9.14 -5.39
CA ALA A 130 9.18 10.44 -5.07
C ALA A 130 7.65 10.47 -5.26
N ALA A 131 7.14 9.62 -6.15
CA ALA A 131 5.71 9.51 -6.42
C ALA A 131 5.04 8.31 -5.72
N SER A 132 5.85 7.40 -5.16
CA SER A 132 5.38 6.26 -4.39
C SER A 132 5.21 6.62 -2.92
N LEU A 133 4.26 5.97 -2.25
CA LEU A 133 3.85 6.28 -0.88
C LEU A 133 3.41 5.02 -0.16
N LEU A 134 3.77 4.91 1.11
CA LEU A 134 3.27 3.93 2.06
C LEU A 134 2.56 4.70 3.18
N LEU A 135 1.37 4.24 3.59
CA LEU A 135 0.57 4.86 4.64
C LEU A 135 0.34 3.84 5.76
N SER A 136 0.72 4.22 6.97
CA SER A 136 0.54 3.41 8.17
C SER A 136 -0.93 3.33 8.60
N ALA A 137 -1.22 2.54 9.63
CA ALA A 137 -2.55 2.52 10.27
C ALA A 137 -2.89 3.83 11.01
N GLN A 138 -1.89 4.65 11.33
CA GLN A 138 -2.06 5.93 12.03
C GLN A 138 -2.26 7.10 11.07
N ASP A 139 -1.92 6.92 9.79
CA ASP A 139 -2.07 7.95 8.77
C ASP A 139 -3.51 8.06 8.26
N GLU A 140 -3.87 9.27 7.83
CA GLU A 140 -5.10 9.46 7.06
C GLU A 140 -4.94 8.81 5.68
N ASN A 141 -5.85 7.91 5.31
CA ASN A 141 -5.83 7.29 3.99
C ASN A 141 -6.29 8.29 2.91
N ILE A 142 -5.33 9.04 2.38
CA ILE A 142 -5.52 9.99 1.28
C ILE A 142 -5.66 9.31 -0.09
N LEU A 143 -5.50 7.99 -0.18
CA LEU A 143 -5.59 7.21 -1.42
C LEU A 143 -6.99 6.65 -1.67
N ALA A 144 -7.79 6.48 -0.62
CA ALA A 144 -9.16 6.01 -0.77
C ALA A 144 -9.99 6.98 -1.64
N PRO A 145 -10.84 6.47 -2.56
CA PRO A 145 -11.71 7.30 -3.38
C PRO A 145 -12.51 8.26 -2.51
N GLN A 146 -12.28 9.55 -2.68
CA GLN A 146 -13.05 10.57 -2.00
C GLN A 146 -14.44 10.61 -2.64
N GLU A 147 -15.46 10.08 -1.95
CA GLU A 147 -16.83 10.29 -2.38
C GLU A 147 -17.07 11.80 -2.54
N SER A 148 -17.43 12.21 -3.75
CA SER A 148 -17.73 13.60 -4.06
C SER A 148 -18.76 14.13 -3.06
N VAL A 149 -18.61 15.38 -2.61
CA VAL A 149 -19.57 16.03 -1.69
C VAL A 149 -21.01 15.97 -2.26
N ALA A 150 -21.15 15.90 -3.59
CA ALA A 150 -22.42 15.70 -4.29
C ALA A 150 -23.06 14.31 -4.01
N GLN A 151 -22.26 13.25 -3.89
CA GLN A 151 -22.75 11.91 -3.51
C GLN A 151 -23.16 11.84 -2.04
N ARG A 152 -22.42 12.48 -1.12
CA ARG A 152 -22.84 12.57 0.29
C ARG A 152 -24.18 13.30 0.45
N GLY A 153 -24.41 14.33 -0.38
CA GLY A 153 -25.70 15.02 -0.47
C GLY A 153 -26.83 14.14 -1.03
N ALA A 154 -26.53 13.28 -2.00
CA ALA A 154 -27.51 12.35 -2.58
C ALA A 154 -27.89 11.20 -1.63
N ILE A 155 -26.95 10.70 -0.82
CA ILE A 155 -27.25 9.71 0.23
C ILE A 155 -28.09 10.35 1.34
N ALA A 156 -27.79 11.59 1.72
CA ALA A 156 -28.63 12.37 2.65
C ALA A 156 -30.02 12.73 2.07
N ALA A 157 -30.13 12.92 0.76
CA ALA A 157 -31.40 13.17 0.07
C ALA A 157 -32.19 11.88 -0.25
N GLY A 158 -31.53 10.72 -0.24
CA GLY A 158 -32.14 9.40 -0.41
C GLY A 158 -32.89 8.90 0.83
N PHE A 159 -32.59 9.47 2.01
CA PHE A 159 -33.45 9.38 3.20
C PHE A 159 -34.50 10.50 3.16
N GLY A 160 -35.29 10.54 2.09
CA GLY A 160 -36.56 11.25 2.11
C GLY A 160 -37.44 10.69 3.23
N PRO A 161 -38.22 11.53 3.93
CA PRO A 161 -39.07 11.06 5.01
C PRO A 161 -40.02 9.98 4.48
N PRO A 162 -40.34 8.92 5.26
CA PRO A 162 -41.31 7.94 4.84
C PRO A 162 -42.62 8.64 4.49
N ALA A 163 -43.08 8.43 3.26
CA ALA A 163 -44.37 8.94 2.80
C ALA A 163 -45.47 8.30 3.66
N GLY A 164 -46.04 9.08 4.59
CA GLY A 164 -47.23 8.65 5.32
C GLY A 164 -47.53 9.45 6.58
N GLY A 165 -48.57 10.30 6.49
CA GLY A 165 -49.41 10.65 7.64
C GLY A 165 -49.03 11.95 8.34
N GLY A 166 -49.95 12.91 8.33
CA GLY A 166 -49.75 14.24 8.90
C GLY A 166 -49.61 14.24 10.42
N GLY A 167 -48.92 15.27 10.91
CA GLY A 167 -48.82 15.56 12.34
C GLY A 167 -47.49 16.18 12.71
N THR A 168 -47.48 17.52 12.83
CA THR A 168 -46.64 18.32 13.75
C THR A 168 -45.21 17.85 13.99
N GLY A 169 -44.26 18.55 13.37
CA GLY A 169 -42.83 18.32 13.55
C GLY A 169 -42.35 18.50 14.99
N VAL A 170 -41.47 17.57 15.41
CA VAL A 170 -40.50 17.78 16.49
C VAL A 170 -39.21 17.03 16.11
N LEU A 171 -38.18 17.84 15.85
CA LEU A 171 -36.74 17.64 16.05
C LEU A 171 -36.25 16.25 16.52
N LEU A 172 -35.38 15.63 15.71
CA LEU A 172 -34.29 14.77 16.20
C LEU A 172 -33.12 14.78 15.21
N GLY A 173 -32.47 15.94 15.10
CA GLY A 173 -31.16 16.10 14.49
C GLY A 173 -30.11 16.28 15.57
N ILE A 174 -29.64 15.19 16.18
CA ILE A 174 -28.44 15.21 17.04
C ILE A 174 -27.73 13.86 16.87
N LEU A 175 -26.60 13.85 16.15
CA LEU A 175 -25.40 13.10 16.57
C LEU A 175 -24.17 13.26 15.64
N ILE A 176 -23.80 14.48 15.20
CA ILE A 176 -22.39 14.72 14.80
C ILE A 176 -21.97 16.13 15.19
N LEU A 177 -21.58 16.33 16.45
CA LEU A 177 -20.70 17.42 16.89
C LEU A 177 -19.86 16.95 18.10
N GLY A 178 -19.23 15.79 17.97
CA GLY A 178 -18.17 15.33 18.86
C GLY A 178 -16.83 15.78 18.31
N GLY A 179 -16.34 16.97 18.69
CA GLY A 179 -14.97 17.38 18.32
C GLY A 179 -14.57 18.82 18.60
N LEU A 180 -15.51 19.78 18.64
CA LEU A 180 -15.15 21.21 18.69
C LEU A 180 -15.72 22.01 19.88
N ALA A 181 -16.23 21.34 20.92
CA ALA A 181 -16.78 22.03 22.11
C ALA A 181 -16.15 21.64 23.46
N VAL A 182 -15.08 20.84 23.49
CA VAL A 182 -14.43 20.44 24.75
C VAL A 182 -13.41 21.49 25.25
N GLY A 183 -12.95 22.40 24.39
CA GLY A 183 -11.97 23.45 24.76
C GLY A 183 -12.53 24.69 25.46
N ALA A 184 -13.82 25.00 25.31
CA ALA A 184 -14.39 26.27 25.81
C ALA A 184 -15.04 26.19 27.21
N VAL A 185 -15.36 24.98 27.71
CA VAL A 185 -16.06 24.80 29.01
C VAL A 185 -15.09 24.63 30.19
N VAL A 186 -13.84 24.21 29.95
CA VAL A 186 -12.83 24.08 31.02
C VAL A 186 -12.28 25.45 31.46
N LEU A 187 -12.31 26.48 30.58
CA LEU A 187 -11.72 27.80 30.85
C LEU A 187 -12.64 28.75 31.65
N LEU A 188 -13.92 28.42 31.84
CA LEU A 188 -14.86 29.24 32.64
C LEU A 188 -15.07 28.72 34.08
N ARG A 189 -14.51 27.56 34.44
CA ARG A 189 -14.61 27.01 35.82
C ARG A 189 -13.43 27.32 36.73
N SER A 190 -12.34 27.94 36.26
CA SER A 190 -11.19 28.33 37.10
C SER A 190 -11.24 29.77 37.64
N ARG A 191 -12.30 30.54 37.35
CA ARG A 191 -12.45 31.94 37.82
C ARG A 191 -13.50 32.16 38.91
N LYS A 192 -14.00 31.10 39.55
CA LYS A 192 -14.76 31.22 40.81
C LYS A 192 -14.36 30.13 41.79
N LYS A 193 -13.22 30.34 42.45
CA LYS A 193 -13.06 30.16 43.89
C LYS A 193 -11.93 31.06 44.36
#